data_AF-A0A699RR80-F1
#
_entry.id   AF-A0A699RR80-F1
#
_cell.length_a   1.000
_cell.length_b   1.000
_cell.length_c   1.000
_cell.angle_alpha   90.00
_cell.angle_beta   90.00
_cell.angle_gamma   90.00
#
_symmetry.space_group_name_H-M   'P 1'
#
loop_
_entity.id
_entity.type
_entity.pdbx_description
1 polymer ?
#
loop_
_entity_poly.entity_id
_entity_poly.type
_entity_poly.pdbx_seq_one_letter_code
_entity_poly.pdbx_strand_id
1 'polypeptide(L)'
;MLNRFENEPEIATRIEELLHELYEGITGFHVQVFGGKMQVKLTEGKFSIPASRLSDGTLRFLSLLAILLNPTPPPLICLEEPELGLHPDAVLAIGRLIRETSERTQIIVTTHSDILGVIDNDRPMKIFVEGGGNQRALLGECRKAFRDLFEKAGVKKGSFEIVASGSRLDAYKDFKNALNAGYTDAV
;
A
#
# COMPACT_ATOMS: atom_id res chain seq x y z
N MET A 1 -14.13 13.90 -0.12
CA MET A 1 -13.75 12.64 -0.79
C MET A 1 -14.82 11.57 -0.52
N LEU A 2 -15.00 11.13 0.72
CA LEU A 2 -16.01 10.11 1.09
C LEU A 2 -17.46 10.44 0.67
N ASN A 3 -17.91 11.69 0.79
CA ASN A 3 -19.25 12.11 0.31
C ASN A 3 -19.44 11.95 -1.21
N ARG A 4 -18.33 12.00 -1.98
CA ARG A 4 -18.37 11.73 -3.43
C ARG A 4 -18.56 10.23 -3.66
N PHE A 5 -17.89 9.40 -2.85
CA PHE A 5 -17.90 7.94 -3.00
C PHE A 5 -19.27 7.32 -2.75
N GLU A 6 -20.06 7.85 -1.81
CA GLU A 6 -21.45 7.41 -1.63
C GLU A 6 -22.31 7.60 -2.89
N ASN A 7 -21.95 8.56 -3.75
CA ASN A 7 -22.63 8.82 -5.01
C ASN A 7 -22.00 8.08 -6.22
N GLU A 8 -20.95 7.28 -5.98
CA GLU A 8 -20.28 6.43 -6.97
C GLU A 8 -20.51 4.95 -6.60
N PRO A 9 -21.53 4.29 -7.19
CA PRO A 9 -22.00 2.98 -6.72
C PRO A 9 -20.91 1.92 -6.61
N GLU A 10 -20.01 1.86 -7.59
CA GLU A 10 -18.91 0.88 -7.61
C GLU A 10 -17.96 1.05 -6.42
N ILE A 11 -17.67 2.30 -6.04
CA ILE A 11 -16.78 2.60 -4.91
C ILE A 11 -17.50 2.37 -3.59
N ALA A 12 -18.76 2.78 -3.47
CA ALA A 12 -19.57 2.55 -2.29
C ALA A 12 -19.68 1.04 -2.00
N THR A 13 -20.03 0.23 -3.01
CA THR A 13 -20.08 -1.23 -2.91
C THR A 13 -18.72 -1.80 -2.52
N ARG A 14 -17.63 -1.32 -3.13
CA ARG A 14 -16.28 -1.81 -2.78
C ARG A 14 -15.90 -1.51 -1.33
N ILE A 15 -16.26 -0.34 -0.81
CA ILE A 15 -16.05 0.02 0.61
C ILE A 15 -16.85 -0.91 1.52
N GLU A 16 -18.12 -1.16 1.19
CA GLU A 16 -19.00 -2.05 1.97
C GLU A 16 -18.50 -3.49 1.97
N GLU A 17 -18.05 -4.03 0.83
CA GLU A 17 -17.43 -5.35 0.73
C GLU A 17 -16.21 -5.47 1.65
N LEU A 18 -15.27 -4.52 1.56
CA LEU A 18 -14.05 -4.54 2.36
C LEU A 18 -14.31 -4.37 3.85
N LEU A 19 -15.33 -3.59 4.22
CA LEU A 19 -15.74 -3.46 5.62
C LEU A 19 -16.41 -4.74 6.12
N HIS A 20 -17.25 -5.37 5.29
CA HIS A 20 -17.95 -6.60 5.63
C HIS A 20 -16.98 -7.79 5.79
N GLU A 21 -15.96 -7.87 4.92
CA GLU A 21 -14.88 -8.88 5.01
C GLU A 21 -14.14 -8.85 6.35
N LEU A 22 -13.99 -7.66 6.94
CA LEU A 22 -13.22 -7.47 8.18
C LEU A 22 -14.08 -7.43 9.44
N TYR A 23 -15.34 -7.03 9.28
CA TYR A 23 -16.28 -6.82 10.35
C TYR A 23 -17.65 -7.31 9.88
N GLU A 24 -17.95 -8.60 10.11
CA GLU A 24 -19.15 -9.29 9.60
C GLU A 24 -20.48 -8.57 9.87
N GLY A 25 -20.53 -7.69 10.87
CA GLY A 25 -21.71 -6.90 11.19
C GLY A 25 -21.96 -5.72 10.25
N ILE A 26 -20.93 -5.16 9.60
CA ILE A 26 -21.06 -3.93 8.80
C ILE A 26 -21.64 -4.27 7.42
N THR A 27 -22.75 -3.61 7.09
CA THR A 27 -23.52 -3.82 5.85
C THR A 27 -23.77 -2.54 5.06
N GLY A 28 -23.29 -1.39 5.52
CA GLY A 28 -23.51 -0.14 4.81
C GLY A 28 -22.59 0.99 5.24
N PHE A 29 -22.35 1.92 4.30
CA PHE A 29 -21.55 3.11 4.50
C PHE A 29 -22.31 4.36 4.04
N HIS A 30 -22.46 5.35 4.93
CA HIS A 30 -23.20 6.58 4.65
C HIS A 30 -22.48 7.84 5.09
N VAL A 31 -22.61 8.91 4.33
CA VAL A 31 -22.05 10.23 4.64
C VAL A 31 -23.18 11.26 4.72
N GLN A 32 -23.41 11.79 5.91
CA GLN A 32 -24.42 12.83 6.13
C GLN A 32 -23.77 14.19 6.33
N VAL A 33 -24.29 15.21 5.65
CA VAL A 33 -23.88 16.60 5.82
C VAL A 33 -24.93 17.33 6.63
N PHE A 34 -24.56 17.82 7.83
CA PHE A 34 -25.47 18.56 8.71
C PHE A 34 -24.79 19.84 9.23
N GLY A 35 -25.39 21.00 8.95
CA GLY A 35 -24.91 22.30 9.47
C GLY A 35 -23.44 22.60 9.11
N GLY A 36 -23.00 22.23 7.91
CA GLY A 36 -21.61 22.40 7.47
C GLY A 36 -20.61 21.36 8.01
N LYS A 37 -21.07 20.38 8.81
CA LYS A 37 -20.26 19.26 9.28
C LYS A 37 -20.57 18.01 8.47
N MET A 38 -19.54 17.22 8.17
CA MET A 38 -19.68 15.89 7.60
C MET A 38 -19.63 14.85 8.72
N GLN A 39 -20.53 13.88 8.69
CA GLN A 39 -20.55 12.74 9.59
C GLN A 39 -20.64 11.45 8.79
N VAL A 40 -19.65 10.58 8.97
CA VAL A 40 -19.67 9.21 8.43
C VAL A 40 -20.43 8.32 9.42
N LYS A 41 -21.25 7.42 8.89
CA LYS A 41 -21.98 6.39 9.64
C LYS A 41 -21.81 5.04 8.96
N LEU A 42 -21.63 4.00 9.77
CA LEU A 42 -21.68 2.61 9.31
C LEU A 42 -23.02 2.00 9.72
N THR A 43 -23.55 1.12 8.89
CA THR A 43 -24.74 0.34 9.21
C THR A 43 -24.31 -1.04 9.69
N GLU A 44 -24.79 -1.43 10.87
CA GLU A 44 -24.59 -2.78 11.43
C GLU A 44 -25.96 -3.39 11.75
N GLY A 45 -26.43 -4.31 10.91
CA GLY A 45 -27.79 -4.85 11.00
C GLY A 45 -28.86 -3.76 10.91
N LYS A 46 -29.51 -3.44 12.05
CA LYS A 46 -30.52 -2.36 12.15
C LYS A 46 -29.96 -1.08 12.78
N PHE A 47 -28.70 -1.08 13.21
CA PHE A 47 -28.09 0.03 13.91
C PHE A 47 -27.30 0.91 12.95
N SER A 48 -27.32 2.22 13.19
CA SER A 48 -26.47 3.18 12.51
C SER A 48 -25.45 3.73 13.51
N ILE A 49 -24.18 3.45 13.26
CA ILE A 49 -23.08 3.74 14.16
C ILE A 49 -22.30 4.93 13.60
N PRO A 50 -22.29 6.09 14.28
CA PRO A 50 -21.49 7.23 13.84
C PRO A 50 -20.01 6.94 14.01
N ALA A 51 -19.19 7.51 13.12
CA ALA A 51 -17.73 7.37 13.14
C ALA A 51 -17.10 7.69 14.50
N SER A 52 -17.68 8.61 15.27
CA SER A 52 -17.24 8.96 16.63
C SER A 52 -17.36 7.82 17.65
N ARG A 53 -18.01 6.71 17.31
CA ARG A 53 -18.15 5.51 18.15
C ARG A 53 -17.40 4.31 17.59
N LEU A 54 -16.69 4.46 16.47
CA LEU A 54 -15.88 3.40 15.90
C LEU A 54 -14.54 3.28 16.63
N SER A 55 -13.94 2.10 16.56
CA SER A 55 -12.57 1.90 17.04
C SER A 55 -11.59 2.72 16.20
N ASP A 56 -10.45 3.09 16.79
CA ASP A 56 -9.38 3.79 16.06
C ASP A 56 -8.91 3.01 14.83
N GLY A 57 -8.83 1.68 14.93
CA GLY A 57 -8.46 0.81 13.80
C GLY A 57 -9.46 0.90 12.66
N THR A 58 -10.77 0.90 12.95
CA THR A 58 -11.82 1.06 11.93
C THR A 58 -11.77 2.45 11.27
N LEU A 59 -11.52 3.50 12.05
CA LEU A 59 -11.38 4.87 11.51
C LEU A 59 -10.15 5.01 10.60
N ARG A 60 -9.03 4.42 11.01
CA ARG A 60 -7.81 4.37 10.19
C ARG A 60 -8.06 3.59 8.91
N PHE A 61 -8.70 2.44 8.99
CA PHE A 61 -9.06 1.63 7.84
C PHE A 61 -9.95 2.40 6.85
N LEU A 62 -11.03 3.02 7.32
CA LEU A 62 -11.89 3.88 6.50
C LEU A 62 -11.13 5.04 5.84
N SER A 63 -10.17 5.64 6.56
CA SER A 63 -9.34 6.72 6.02
C SER A 63 -8.43 6.23 4.89
N LEU A 64 -7.84 5.05 5.03
CA LEU A 64 -7.02 4.42 4.00
C LEU A 64 -7.86 3.99 2.79
N LEU A 65 -9.05 3.42 3.01
CA LEU A 65 -10.01 3.15 1.93
C LEU A 65 -10.34 4.43 1.15
N ALA A 66 -10.54 5.54 1.85
CA ALA A 66 -10.82 6.83 1.23
C ALA A 66 -9.72 7.25 0.24
N ILE A 67 -8.46 7.03 0.63
CA ILE A 67 -7.28 7.40 -0.15
C ILE A 67 -7.09 6.46 -1.34
N LEU A 68 -7.10 5.15 -1.09
CA LEU A 68 -6.73 4.11 -2.06
C LEU A 68 -7.83 3.87 -3.10
N LEU A 69 -9.10 3.96 -2.71
CA LEU A 69 -10.24 3.81 -3.63
C LEU A 69 -10.59 5.11 -4.36
N ASN A 70 -9.76 6.16 -4.27
CA ASN A 70 -9.98 7.36 -5.06
C ASN A 70 -9.91 7.03 -6.57
N PRO A 71 -10.97 7.31 -7.36
CA PRO A 71 -10.99 7.04 -8.80
C PRO A 71 -10.01 7.93 -9.55
N THR A 72 -9.68 9.09 -8.99
CA THR A 72 -8.75 10.09 -9.52
C THR A 72 -7.64 10.35 -8.49
N PRO A 73 -6.74 9.38 -8.25
CA PRO A 73 -5.68 9.54 -7.26
C PRO A 73 -4.71 10.66 -7.69
N PRO A 74 -4.07 11.36 -6.73
CA PRO A 74 -2.99 12.29 -7.05
C PRO A 74 -1.82 11.53 -7.69
N PRO A 75 -0.87 12.21 -8.37
CA PRO A 75 0.26 11.54 -9.05
C PRO A 75 1.26 10.85 -8.11
N LEU A 76 1.22 11.17 -6.81
CA LEU A 76 2.03 10.54 -5.77
C LEU A 76 1.22 10.44 -4.48
N ILE A 77 1.26 9.27 -3.85
CA ILE A 77 0.74 9.02 -2.50
C ILE A 77 1.90 8.54 -1.61
N CYS A 78 2.07 9.16 -0.45
CA CYS A 78 3.04 8.70 0.56
C CYS A 78 2.26 8.21 1.78
N LEU A 79 2.49 6.95 2.18
CA LEU A 79 1.89 6.33 3.35
C LEU A 79 2.98 5.98 4.35
N GLU A 80 2.86 6.49 5.57
CA GLU A 80 3.75 6.13 6.67
C GLU A 80 3.04 5.16 7.60
N GLU A 81 3.63 3.98 7.80
CA GLU A 81 3.13 2.89 8.65
C GLU A 81 1.61 2.68 8.52
N PRO A 82 1.07 2.49 7.29
CA PRO A 82 -0.38 2.39 7.08
C PRO A 82 -1.03 1.21 7.82
N GLU A 83 -0.24 0.22 8.25
CA GLU A 83 -0.68 -0.91 9.07
C GLU A 83 -0.94 -0.57 10.54
N LEU A 84 -0.42 0.57 11.04
CA LEU A 84 -0.34 0.82 12.47
C LEU A 84 -1.72 0.90 13.10
N GLY A 85 -1.99 0.02 14.07
CA GLY A 85 -3.27 -0.06 14.78
C GLY A 85 -4.40 -0.74 13.98
N LEU A 86 -4.09 -1.37 12.85
CA LEU A 86 -5.04 -2.18 12.09
C LEU A 86 -5.02 -3.65 12.55
N HIS A 87 -6.16 -4.33 12.40
CA HIS A 87 -6.23 -5.78 12.52
C HIS A 87 -5.39 -6.44 11.42
N PRO A 88 -4.72 -7.60 11.64
CA PRO A 88 -3.91 -8.27 10.62
C PRO A 88 -4.63 -8.48 9.28
N ASP A 89 -5.91 -8.86 9.30
CA ASP A 89 -6.69 -9.04 8.07
C ASP A 89 -6.90 -7.71 7.31
N ALA A 90 -7.03 -6.60 8.04
CA ALA A 90 -7.15 -5.28 7.44
C ALA A 90 -5.81 -4.86 6.79
N VAL A 91 -4.67 -5.23 7.39
CA VAL A 91 -3.34 -5.00 6.78
C VAL A 91 -3.23 -5.72 5.44
N LEU A 92 -3.70 -6.96 5.35
CA LEU A 92 -3.73 -7.71 4.09
C LEU A 92 -4.61 -7.03 3.03
N ALA A 93 -5.80 -6.56 3.40
CA ALA A 93 -6.68 -5.82 2.51
C ALA A 93 -6.04 -4.51 2.02
N ILE A 94 -5.42 -3.75 2.92
CA ILE A 94 -4.71 -2.51 2.58
C ILE A 94 -3.56 -2.76 1.62
N GLY A 95 -2.74 -3.79 1.82
CA GLY A 95 -1.65 -4.05 0.89
C GLY A 95 -2.14 -4.46 -0.51
N ARG A 96 -3.24 -5.20 -0.62
CA ARG A 96 -3.88 -5.48 -1.92
C ARG A 96 -4.31 -4.18 -2.60
N LEU A 97 -4.96 -3.29 -1.85
CA LEU A 97 -5.39 -1.98 -2.37
C LEU A 97 -4.22 -1.08 -2.74
N ILE A 98 -3.12 -1.09 -1.99
CA ILE A 98 -1.89 -0.35 -2.33
C ILE A 98 -1.37 -0.84 -3.69
N ARG A 99 -1.36 -2.16 -3.93
CA ARG A 99 -0.98 -2.74 -5.22
C ARG A 99 -1.93 -2.31 -6.34
N GLU A 100 -3.24 -2.48 -6.18
CA GLU A 100 -4.24 -2.06 -7.17
C GLU A 100 -4.15 -0.56 -7.47
N THR A 101 -3.89 0.26 -6.46
CA THR A 101 -3.79 1.71 -6.60
C THR A 101 -2.48 2.10 -7.28
N SER A 102 -1.39 1.35 -7.08
CA SER A 102 -0.08 1.64 -7.68
C SER A 102 -0.06 1.49 -9.21
N GLU A 103 -1.01 0.76 -9.79
CA GLU A 103 -1.20 0.67 -11.24
C GLU A 103 -1.64 2.01 -11.86
N ARG A 104 -2.21 2.91 -11.04
CA ARG A 104 -2.76 4.21 -11.48
C ARG A 104 -2.00 5.41 -10.94
N THR A 105 -1.14 5.23 -9.93
CA THR A 105 -0.34 6.30 -9.33
C THR A 105 0.93 5.78 -8.64
N GLN A 106 1.92 6.64 -8.43
CA GLN A 106 3.08 6.29 -7.62
C GLN A 106 2.71 6.23 -6.14
N ILE A 107 3.12 5.17 -5.44
CA ILE A 107 2.94 5.04 -3.99
C ILE A 107 4.29 4.78 -3.32
N ILE A 108 4.60 5.55 -2.28
CA ILE A 108 5.73 5.33 -1.38
C ILE A 108 5.16 4.90 -0.04
N VAL A 109 5.62 3.77 0.48
CA VAL A 109 5.20 3.22 1.77
C VAL A 109 6.40 3.04 2.66
N THR A 110 6.32 3.51 3.91
CA THR A 110 7.20 3.06 5.00
C THR A 110 6.42 2.09 5.87
N THR A 111 7.04 0.97 6.25
CA THR A 111 6.37 -0.09 7.00
C THR A 111 7.40 -0.88 7.80
N HIS A 112 6.98 -1.36 8.97
CA HIS A 112 7.70 -2.35 9.77
C HIS A 112 7.01 -3.73 9.72
N SER A 113 5.96 -3.86 8.91
CA SER A 113 5.14 -5.05 8.79
C SER A 113 5.68 -6.02 7.75
N ASP A 114 6.06 -7.22 8.21
CA ASP A 114 6.39 -8.34 7.33
C ASP A 114 5.20 -8.70 6.42
N ILE A 115 3.96 -8.49 6.88
CA ILE A 115 2.74 -8.80 6.13
C ILE A 115 2.66 -7.95 4.87
N LEU A 116 2.92 -6.64 4.96
CA LEU A 116 2.87 -5.76 3.78
C LEU A 116 3.99 -6.08 2.78
N GLY A 117 5.17 -6.50 3.25
CA GLY A 117 6.30 -6.88 2.41
C GLY A 117 6.08 -8.13 1.55
N VAL A 118 5.09 -8.97 1.87
CA VAL A 118 4.85 -10.27 1.20
C VAL A 118 3.68 -10.23 0.21
N ILE A 119 2.95 -9.11 0.11
CA ILE A 119 1.73 -9.01 -0.71
C ILE A 119 2.00 -9.00 -2.22
N ASP A 120 3.27 -8.86 -2.62
CA ASP A 120 3.71 -9.08 -4.00
C ASP A 120 4.60 -10.32 -4.11
N ASN A 121 3.98 -11.48 -4.34
CA ASN A 121 4.71 -12.71 -4.72
C ASN A 121 4.86 -12.85 -6.24
N ASP A 122 4.18 -12.01 -7.05
CA ASP A 122 4.17 -12.13 -8.51
C ASP A 122 5.21 -11.22 -9.17
N ARG A 123 5.59 -10.12 -8.52
CA ARG A 123 6.70 -9.26 -8.92
C ARG A 123 7.64 -9.03 -7.74
N PRO A 124 8.93 -9.37 -7.88
CA PRO A 124 9.89 -9.13 -6.81
C PRO A 124 10.03 -7.63 -6.53
N MET A 125 9.96 -7.25 -5.25
CA MET A 125 10.29 -5.89 -4.81
C MET A 125 11.72 -5.52 -5.22
N LYS A 126 11.92 -4.42 -5.96
CA LYS A 126 13.26 -3.93 -6.31
C LYS A 126 13.88 -3.16 -5.15
N ILE A 127 15.01 -3.65 -4.64
CA ILE A 127 15.80 -3.01 -3.59
C ILE A 127 17.03 -2.39 -4.24
N PHE A 128 17.11 -1.06 -4.23
CA PHE A 128 18.27 -0.32 -4.72
C PHE A 128 19.28 -0.20 -3.59
N VAL A 129 20.50 -0.70 -3.83
CA VAL A 129 21.58 -0.72 -2.86
C VAL A 129 22.71 0.16 -3.38
N GLU A 130 23.08 1.17 -2.58
CA GLU A 130 24.33 1.90 -2.77
C GLU A 130 25.51 1.01 -2.35
N GLY A 131 26.41 0.70 -3.29
CA GLY A 131 27.52 -0.22 -3.06
C GLY A 131 27.98 -0.97 -4.32
N GLY A 132 29.13 -1.64 -4.21
CA GLY A 132 29.72 -2.41 -5.31
C GLY A 132 30.56 -1.60 -6.30
N GLY A 133 30.90 -0.34 -5.99
CA GLY A 133 31.78 0.49 -6.83
C GLY A 133 31.25 0.67 -8.27
N ASN A 134 32.14 1.06 -9.20
CA ASN A 134 31.76 1.35 -10.59
C ASN A 134 32.09 0.19 -11.56
N GLN A 135 32.61 -0.92 -11.03
CA GLN A 135 33.00 -2.07 -11.85
C GLN A 135 31.90 -3.14 -11.82
N ARG A 136 31.56 -3.68 -13.00
CA ARG A 136 30.47 -4.66 -13.16
C ARG A 136 30.66 -5.93 -12.29
N ALA A 137 31.91 -6.33 -12.05
CA ALA A 137 32.24 -7.46 -11.17
C ALA A 137 31.85 -7.18 -9.71
N LEU A 138 32.24 -6.00 -9.20
CA LEU A 138 31.95 -5.57 -7.83
C LEU A 138 30.45 -5.32 -7.59
N LEU A 139 29.72 -4.82 -8.61
CA LEU A 139 28.26 -4.76 -8.57
C LEU A 139 27.62 -6.16 -8.48
N GLY A 140 28.19 -7.13 -9.19
CA GLY A 140 27.77 -8.54 -9.13
C GLY A 140 27.97 -9.16 -7.76
N GLU A 141 29.13 -8.94 -7.16
CA GLU A 141 29.44 -9.40 -5.79
C GLU A 141 28.54 -8.72 -4.75
N CYS A 142 28.28 -7.42 -4.89
CA CYS A 142 27.35 -6.69 -4.03
C CYS A 142 25.94 -7.29 -4.07
N ARG A 143 25.37 -7.50 -5.27
CA ARG A 143 24.06 -8.16 -5.40
C ARG A 143 24.03 -9.54 -4.75
N LYS A 144 25.10 -10.33 -4.92
CA LYS A 144 25.21 -11.66 -4.32
C LYS A 144 25.24 -11.59 -2.80
N ALA A 145 26.08 -10.72 -2.23
CA ALA A 145 26.22 -10.56 -0.78
C ALA A 145 24.89 -10.17 -0.11
N PHE A 146 24.16 -9.20 -0.69
CA PHE A 146 22.85 -8.79 -0.17
C PHE A 146 21.78 -9.87 -0.35
N ARG A 147 21.80 -10.61 -1.47
CA ARG A 147 20.90 -11.76 -1.65
C ARG A 147 21.15 -12.83 -0.57
N ASP A 148 22.39 -13.20 -0.35
CA ASP A 148 22.78 -14.18 0.67
C ASP A 148 22.39 -13.71 2.08
N LEU A 149 22.53 -12.40 2.36
CA LEU A 149 22.11 -11.79 3.62
C LEU A 149 20.59 -11.93 3.85
N PHE A 150 19.78 -11.56 2.86
CA PHE A 150 18.32 -11.63 2.98
C PHE A 150 17.81 -13.07 3.01
N GLU A 151 18.39 -13.98 2.22
CA GLU A 151 18.06 -15.41 2.30
C GLU A 151 18.36 -15.98 3.69
N LYS A 152 19.49 -15.61 4.30
CA LYS A 152 19.82 -15.99 5.70
C LYS A 152 18.91 -15.37 6.75
N ALA A 153 18.34 -14.20 6.46
CA ALA A 153 17.35 -13.55 7.31
C ALA A 153 15.94 -14.15 7.17
N GLY A 154 15.75 -15.18 6.32
CA GLY A 154 14.47 -15.85 6.13
C GLY A 154 13.58 -15.21 5.06
N VAL A 155 14.10 -14.25 4.29
CA VAL A 155 13.34 -13.65 3.18
C VAL A 155 13.23 -14.66 2.04
N LYS A 156 12.00 -14.90 1.56
CA LYS A 156 11.70 -15.89 0.52
C LYS A 156 12.44 -15.54 -0.78
N LYS A 157 13.13 -16.54 -1.34
CA LYS A 157 13.79 -16.39 -2.65
C LYS A 157 12.77 -16.03 -3.73
N GLY A 158 13.05 -14.95 -4.46
CA GLY A 158 12.19 -14.46 -5.55
C GLY A 158 11.15 -13.42 -5.13
N SER A 159 11.02 -13.07 -3.84
CA SER A 159 10.15 -11.96 -3.42
C SER A 159 10.80 -10.58 -3.58
N PHE A 160 12.09 -10.52 -3.93
CA PHE A 160 12.82 -9.28 -4.15
C PHE A 160 13.93 -9.43 -5.21
N GLU A 161 14.29 -8.31 -5.83
CA GLU A 161 15.39 -8.16 -6.79
C GLU A 161 16.34 -7.09 -6.27
N ILE A 162 17.64 -7.41 -6.15
CA ILE A 162 18.65 -6.45 -5.70
C ILE A 162 19.26 -5.73 -6.90
N VAL A 163 19.18 -4.41 -6.91
CA VAL A 163 19.85 -3.52 -7.86
C VAL A 163 21.03 -2.85 -7.16
N ALA A 164 22.21 -3.46 -7.27
CA ALA A 164 23.45 -2.79 -6.83
C ALA A 164 23.74 -1.63 -7.79
N SER A 165 23.72 -0.42 -7.25
CA SER A 165 23.71 0.81 -8.05
C SER A 165 25.05 1.55 -8.03
N GLY A 166 26.08 1.06 -7.32
CA GLY A 166 27.37 1.75 -7.24
C GLY A 166 27.30 2.97 -6.33
N SER A 167 27.56 4.16 -6.86
CA SER A 167 27.56 5.40 -6.06
C SER A 167 26.15 5.87 -5.70
N ARG A 168 26.02 6.76 -4.70
CA ARG A 168 24.75 7.41 -4.36
C ARG A 168 24.04 8.06 -5.55
N LEU A 169 24.81 8.70 -6.44
CA LEU A 169 24.25 9.36 -7.62
C LEU A 169 23.68 8.33 -8.60
N ASP A 170 24.33 7.18 -8.71
CA ASP A 170 23.91 6.12 -9.62
C ASP A 170 22.70 5.38 -9.05
N ALA A 171 22.63 5.15 -7.74
CA ALA A 171 21.40 4.70 -7.05
C ALA A 171 20.21 5.62 -7.31
N TYR A 172 20.41 6.94 -7.25
CA TYR A 172 19.37 7.90 -7.58
C TYR A 172 18.94 7.85 -9.06
N LYS A 173 19.88 7.69 -9.98
CA LYS A 173 19.59 7.55 -11.41
C LYS A 173 18.85 6.25 -11.72
N ASP A 174 19.29 5.14 -11.14
CA ASP A 174 18.67 3.83 -11.32
C ASP A 174 17.25 3.82 -10.77
N PHE A 175 17.04 4.43 -9.60
CA PHE A 175 15.70 4.67 -9.07
C PHE A 175 14.84 5.49 -10.04
N LYS A 176 15.34 6.64 -10.52
CA LYS A 176 14.63 7.47 -11.51
C LYS A 176 14.33 6.73 -12.80
N ASN A 177 15.27 5.92 -13.29
CA ASN A 177 15.10 5.13 -14.50
C ASN A 177 14.02 4.06 -14.30
N ALA A 178 13.98 3.40 -13.15
CA ALA A 178 12.94 2.44 -12.81
C ALA A 178 11.55 3.10 -12.73
N LEU A 179 11.46 4.33 -12.25
CA LEU A 179 10.22 5.12 -12.27
C LEU A 179 9.77 5.44 -13.70
N ASN A 180 10.71 5.85 -14.56
CA ASN A 180 10.42 6.25 -15.94
C ASN A 180 10.14 5.06 -16.87
N ALA A 181 10.74 3.90 -16.62
CA ALA A 181 10.52 2.67 -17.36
C ALA A 181 9.20 1.97 -16.98
N GLY A 182 8.44 2.54 -16.02
CA GLY A 182 7.11 2.07 -15.66
C GLY A 182 7.06 0.59 -15.27
N TYR A 183 7.94 0.13 -14.37
CA TYR A 183 7.91 -1.23 -13.76
C TYR A 183 7.49 -2.39 -14.70
N THR A 184 7.80 -2.28 -15.99
CA THR A 184 7.53 -3.28 -17.01
C THR A 184 8.85 -3.51 -17.72
N ASP A 185 9.41 -4.68 -17.41
CA ASP A 185 10.52 -5.34 -18.09
C ASP A 185 11.84 -4.56 -18.16
N ALA A 186 12.74 -4.87 -17.22
CA ALA A 186 14.17 -4.69 -17.41
C ALA A 186 14.83 -6.08 -17.38
N VAL A 187 15.47 -6.39 -18.52
CA VAL A 187 16.23 -7.60 -18.90
C VAL A 187 17.17 -8.14 -17.83
#